data_AF-A0A0D3E0Q2-F1
#
_entry.id   AF-A0A0D3E0Q2-F1
#
_cell.length_a   1.000
_cell.length_b   1.000
_cell.length_c   1.000
_cell.angle_alpha   90.00
_cell.angle_beta   90.00
_cell.angle_gamma   90.00
#
_symmetry.space_group_name_H-M   'P 1'
#
loop_
_entity.id
_entity.type
_entity.pdbx_description
1 polymer ?
#
loop_
_entity_poly.entity_id
_entity_poly.type
_entity_poly.pdbx_seq_one_letter_code
_entity_poly.pdbx_strand_id
1 'polypeptide(L)' 'MSELTEQFLALSVSSPLIPSLPDNVTIDIVARVPVSHYPTLSLVSKSCRKLIASPTLYKRRSFLGCKEQRVYAVLRK' A
#
# COMPACT_ATOMS: atom_id res chain seq x y z
N MET A 1 4.08 -18.59 21.05
CA MET A 1 3.25 -17.37 21.09
C MET A 1 3.71 -16.40 19.99
N SER A 2 3.82 -16.88 18.75
CA SER A 2 4.41 -16.13 17.62
C SER A 2 3.80 -16.49 16.27
N GLU A 3 3.25 -17.70 16.11
CA GLU A 3 2.60 -18.12 14.86
C GLU A 3 1.20 -17.52 14.66
N LEU A 4 0.44 -17.31 15.75
CA LEU A 4 -0.92 -16.81 15.65
C LEU A 4 -0.99 -15.30 15.36
N THR A 5 0.05 -14.54 15.72
CA THR A 5 0.15 -13.11 15.38
C THR A 5 0.49 -12.91 13.90
N GLU A 6 1.28 -13.82 13.31
CA GLU A 6 1.58 -13.80 11.87
C GLU A 6 0.35 -14.23 11.04
N GLN A 7 -0.41 -15.22 11.51
CA GLN A 7 -1.63 -15.69 10.84
C GLN A 7 -2.80 -14.69 10.95
N PHE A 8 -2.90 -13.95 12.05
CA PHE A 8 -3.94 -12.93 12.22
C PHE A 8 -3.71 -11.69 11.34
N LEU A 9 -2.44 -11.35 11.08
CA LEU A 9 -2.09 -10.31 10.09
C LEU A 9 -2.40 -10.75 8.66
N ALA A 10 -2.22 -12.03 8.32
CA ALA A 10 -2.56 -12.60 7.01
C ALA A 10 -4.08 -12.67 6.74
N LEU A 11 -4.92 -12.82 7.77
CA LEU A 11 -6.38 -12.92 7.62
C LEU A 11 -7.12 -11.56 7.59
N SER A 12 -6.49 -10.46 8.00
CA SER A 12 -7.18 -9.15 8.11
C SER A 12 -7.24 -8.33 6.82
N VAL A 13 -6.47 -8.68 5.79
CA VAL A 13 -6.57 -8.06 4.45
C VAL A 13 -7.58 -8.84 3.62
N SER A 14 -8.85 -8.59 3.94
CA SER A 14 -10.00 -9.03 3.16
C SER A 14 -9.84 -8.69 1.67
N SER A 15 -9.89 -9.74 0.85
CA SER A 15 -9.80 -9.79 -0.63
C SER A 15 -8.40 -9.53 -1.22
N PRO A 16 -7.81 -10.54 -1.90
CA PRO A 16 -6.52 -10.38 -2.57
C PRO A 16 -6.63 -9.28 -3.62
N LEU A 17 -5.65 -8.37 -3.63
CA LEU A 17 -5.64 -7.25 -4.55
C LEU A 17 -5.46 -7.70 -6.01
N ILE A 18 -4.73 -8.79 -6.21
CA ILE A 18 -4.57 -9.49 -7.48
C ILE A 18 -4.84 -10.98 -7.24
N PRO A 19 -5.92 -11.56 -7.79
CA PRO A 19 -6.19 -12.99 -7.64
C PRO A 19 -5.11 -13.77 -8.37
N SER A 20 -4.18 -14.37 -7.61
CA SER A 20 -3.02 -15.22 -7.99
C SER A 20 -1.71 -14.79 -7.35
N LEU A 21 -1.60 -13.55 -6.84
CA LEU A 21 -0.39 -13.08 -6.16
C LEU A 21 -0.55 -13.06 -4.64
N PRO A 22 0.51 -13.37 -3.89
CA PRO A 22 0.51 -13.16 -2.46
C PRO A 22 0.53 -11.65 -2.13
N ASP A 23 -0.11 -11.29 -1.01
CA ASP A 23 -0.37 -9.89 -0.66
C ASP A 23 0.90 -9.06 -0.49
N ASN A 24 1.96 -9.66 0.06
CA ASN A 24 3.26 -9.01 0.23
C ASN A 24 3.86 -8.54 -1.10
N VAL A 25 3.80 -9.37 -2.14
CA VAL A 25 4.30 -9.04 -3.47
C VAL A 25 3.44 -7.94 -4.08
N THR A 26 2.13 -8.00 -3.87
CA THR A 26 1.24 -6.99 -4.41
C THR A 26 1.44 -5.62 -3.76
N ILE A 27 1.69 -5.59 -2.44
CA ILE A 27 2.07 -4.37 -1.73
C ILE A 27 3.39 -3.81 -2.28
N ASP A 28 4.36 -4.67 -2.57
CA ASP A 28 5.64 -4.26 -3.17
C ASP A 28 5.47 -3.68 -4.58
N ILE A 29 4.58 -4.26 -5.39
CA ILE A 29 4.22 -3.72 -6.71
C ILE A 29 3.61 -2.32 -6.55
N VAL A 30 2.59 -2.18 -5.69
CA VAL A 30 1.91 -0.89 -5.46
C VAL A 30 2.84 0.16 -4.85
N ALA A 31 3.76 -0.25 -3.98
CA ALA A 31 4.77 0.65 -3.38
C ALA A 31 5.70 1.25 -4.45
N ARG A 32 6.03 0.51 -5.51
CA ARG A 32 6.85 1.01 -6.62
C ARG A 32 6.11 1.97 -7.54
N VAL A 33 4.77 1.95 -7.55
CA VAL A 33 3.98 2.86 -8.39
C VAL A 33 4.10 4.30 -7.85
N PRO A 34 4.32 5.30 -8.72
CA PRO A 34 4.35 6.70 -8.32
C PRO A 34 3.05 7.12 -7.61
N VAL A 35 3.16 7.92 -6.54
CA VAL A 35 2.01 8.36 -5.72
C VAL A 35 1.01 9.18 -6.56
N SER A 36 1.42 9.71 -7.73
CA SER A 36 0.51 10.42 -8.65
C SER A 36 -0.62 9.53 -9.17
N HIS A 37 -0.42 8.20 -9.21
CA HIS A 37 -1.41 7.23 -9.69
C HIS A 37 -2.29 6.68 -8.55
N TYR A 38 -2.04 7.05 -7.30
CA TYR A 38 -2.79 6.54 -6.15
C TYR A 38 -4.28 6.93 -6.15
N PRO A 39 -4.67 8.14 -6.60
CA PRO A 39 -6.08 8.46 -6.79
C PRO A 39 -6.77 7.47 -7.73
N THR A 40 -6.14 7.13 -8.86
CA THR A 40 -6.68 6.18 -9.84
C THR A 40 -6.73 4.76 -9.27
N LEU A 41 -5.65 4.30 -8.63
CA LEU A 41 -5.60 2.94 -8.03
C LEU A 41 -6.64 2.76 -6.92
N SER A 42 -6.95 3.81 -6.15
CA SER A 42 -7.99 3.81 -5.11
C SER A 42 -9.41 3.59 -5.65
N LEU A 43 -9.62 3.79 -6.96
CA LEU A 43 -10.90 3.56 -7.63
C LEU A 43 -11.08 2.12 -8.13
N VAL A 44 -9.98 1.38 -8.32
CA VAL A 44 -10.02 0.02 -8.90
C VAL A 44 -10.71 -0.97 -7.95
N SER A 45 -10.43 -0.90 -6.65
CA SER A 45 -11.04 -1.79 -5.67
C SER A 45 -11.09 -1.18 -4.26
N LYS A 46 -11.97 -1.72 -3.41
CA LYS A 46 -12.06 -1.35 -1.99
C LYS A 46 -10.76 -1.68 -1.25
N SER A 47 -10.09 -2.77 -1.63
CA SER A 47 -8.82 -3.19 -1.03
C SER A 47 -7.67 -2.26 -1.43
N CYS A 48 -7.62 -1.78 -2.68
CA CYS A 48 -6.62 -0.79 -3.13
C CYS A 48 -6.75 0.50 -2.32
N ARG A 49 -7.98 0.98 -2.13
CA ARG A 49 -8.26 2.16 -1.31
C ARG A 49 -7.76 2.00 0.13
N LYS A 50 -8.05 0.86 0.76
CA LYS A 50 -7.58 0.57 2.13
C LYS A 50 -6.06 0.51 2.21
N LEU A 51 -5.41 -0.12 1.22
CA LEU A 51 -3.95 -0.22 1.17
C LEU A 51 -3.29 1.16 1.01
N ILE A 52 -3.82 2.01 0.13
CA ILE A 52 -3.29 3.36 -0.13
C ILE A 52 -3.49 4.29 1.08
N ALA A 53 -4.60 4.13 1.79
CA ALA A 53 -4.87 4.87 3.03
C ALA A 53 -4.01 4.40 4.21
N SER A 54 -3.43 3.20 4.14
CA SER A 54 -2.64 2.62 5.23
C SER A 54 -1.21 3.17 5.28
N PRO A 55 -0.65 3.39 6.49
CA PRO A 55 0.77 3.75 6.64
C PRO A 55 1.73 2.61 6.24
N THR A 56 1.23 1.38 6.12
CA THR A 56 2.06 0.21 5.75
C THR A 56 2.71 0.37 4.38
N LEU A 57 1.98 0.93 3.41
CA LEU A 57 2.49 1.21 2.08
C LEU A 57 3.66 2.21 2.13
N TYR A 58 3.50 3.32 2.85
CA TYR A 58 4.55 4.35 2.96
C TYR A 58 5.81 3.83 3.67
N LYS A 59 5.64 2.99 4.71
CA LYS A 59 6.78 2.28 5.33
C LYS A 59 7.49 1.39 4.33
N ARG A 60 6.74 0.65 3.52
CA ARG A 60 7.31 -0.26 2.50
C ARG A 60 8.04 0.49 1.40
N ARG A 61 7.52 1.65 0.96
CA ARG A 61 8.22 2.55 0.04
C ARG A 61 9.55 3.05 0.57
N SER A 62 9.58 3.44 1.85
CA SER A 62 10.81 3.86 2.52
C SER A 62 11.85 2.74 2.52
N PHE A 63 11.42 1.52 2.87
CA PHE A 63 12.26 0.33 2.83
C PHE A 63 12.80 0.01 1.42
N LEU A 64 11.96 0.13 0.39
CA LEU A 64 12.35 -0.10 -1.01
C LEU A 64 13.18 1.05 -1.62
N GLY A 65 13.36 2.16 -0.90
CA GLY A 65 14.07 3.33 -1.42
C GLY A 65 13.34 4.05 -2.56
N CYS A 66 12.03 3.87 -2.69
CA CYS A 66 11.20 4.50 -3.73
C CYS A 66 10.97 5.99 -3.40
N LYS A 67 11.99 6.81 -3.65
CA LYS A 67 11.96 8.27 -3.50
C LYS A 67 11.34 8.91 -4.74
N GLU A 68 10.31 9.72 -4.53
CA GLU A 68 9.66 10.50 -5.59
C GLU A 68 9.97 11.97 -5.33
N GLN A 69 10.47 12.70 -6.33
CA GLN A 69 10.66 14.13 -6.20
C GLN A 69 9.29 14.80 -6.16
N ARG A 70 8.90 15.32 -4.99
CA ARG A 70 7.63 16.02 -4.79
C ARG A 70 7.88 17.35 -4.10
N VAL A 71 7.24 18.39 -4.62
CA VAL A 71 7.21 19.71 -4.00
C VAL A 71 5.92 19.78 -3.18
N TYR A 72 6.05 19.89 -1.86
CA TYR A 72 4.91 20.13 -0.98
C TYR A 72 4.75 21.65 -0.81
N ALA A 73 3.64 22.19 -1.31
CA ALA A 73 3.28 23.58 -1.08
C ALA A 73 2.22 23.65 0.03
N VAL A 74 2.48 24.42 1.08
CA VAL A 74 1.51 24.70 2.13
C VAL A 74 0.72 25.94 1.70
N LEU A 75 -0.57 25.76 1.40
CA LEU A 75 -1.48 26.87 1.19
C LEU A 75 -1.88 27.43 2.56
N ARG A 76 -1.48 28.67 2.87
CA ARG A 76 -2.02 29.41 4.00
C ARG A 76 -3.17 30.30 3.52
N LYS A 77 -4.30 30.24 4.23
CA LYS A 77 -5.40 31.20 4.09
C LYS A 77 -5.12 32.45 4.90
#